data_AF-A0A2A3IY76-F1
#
_entry.id   AF-A0A2A3IY76-F1
#
_cell.length_a   1.000
_cell.length_b   1.000
_cell.length_c   1.000
_cell.angle_alpha   90.00
_cell.angle_beta   90.00
_cell.angle_gamma   90.00
#
_symmetry.space_group_name_H-M   'P 1'
#
loop_
_entity.id
_entity.type
_entity.pdbx_description
1 polymer ?
#
loop_
_entity_poly.entity_id
_entity_poly.type
_entity_poly.pdbx_seq_one_letter_code
_entity_poly.pdbx_strand_id
1 'polypeptide(L)'
;MTNTPMTTQTVFAQLARDRDLADIDREIMRAFERLLDGRPEITDGSLKVVNIAAEAGVSRASYYRSPVAAAIKEILGAPDLKRAEVDDLKAEVTRLRKEMRELRREKAEEVRELKDMVTTYANQIQVLTLRNVELEADAEALRAHIAGTPGNVRPMR
;
A
#
# COMPACT_ATOMS: atom_id res chain seq x y z
N MET A 1 23.34 7.99 -13.11
CA MET A 1 22.96 7.70 -14.50
C MET A 1 23.34 6.25 -14.76
N THR A 2 22.34 5.37 -14.73
CA THR A 2 22.51 3.91 -14.78
C THR A 2 22.95 3.49 -16.18
N ASN A 3 24.18 2.99 -16.31
CA ASN A 3 24.78 2.55 -17.59
C ASN A 3 24.26 1.17 -18.05
N THR A 4 23.32 0.58 -17.32
CA THR A 4 22.75 -0.75 -17.52
C THR A 4 22.16 -1.03 -18.90
N PRO A 5 21.33 -0.15 -19.51
CA PRO A 5 20.74 -0.43 -20.82
C PRO A 5 21.79 -0.44 -21.94
N MET A 6 22.88 0.32 -21.79
CA MET A 6 23.97 0.36 -22.77
C MET A 6 24.72 -0.97 -22.79
N THR A 7 25.00 -1.59 -21.64
CA THR A 7 25.75 -2.84 -21.57
C THR A 7 24.96 -4.02 -22.15
N THR A 8 23.66 -4.11 -21.85
CA THR A 8 22.78 -5.17 -22.38
C THR A 8 22.59 -5.05 -23.89
N GLN A 9 22.29 -3.84 -24.38
CA GLN A 9 22.12 -3.58 -25.81
C GLN A 9 23.41 -3.85 -26.59
N THR A 10 24.58 -3.55 -26.02
CA THR A 10 25.87 -3.81 -26.68
C THR A 10 26.16 -5.31 -26.80
N VAL A 11 25.92 -6.09 -25.74
CA VAL A 11 26.13 -7.55 -25.74
C VAL A 11 25.18 -8.25 -26.72
N PHE A 12 23.89 -7.89 -26.74
CA PHE A 12 22.94 -8.47 -27.69
C PHE A 12 23.16 -8.01 -29.14
N ALA A 13 23.54 -6.74 -29.35
CA ALA A 13 23.89 -6.25 -30.68
C ALA A 13 25.15 -6.94 -31.25
N GLN A 14 26.12 -7.26 -30.41
CA GLN A 14 27.28 -8.04 -30.81
C GLN A 14 26.89 -9.50 -31.14
N LEU A 15 26.08 -10.14 -30.28
CA LEU A 15 25.59 -11.50 -30.53
C LEU A 15 24.78 -11.62 -31.82
N ALA A 16 23.96 -10.61 -32.14
CA ALA A 16 23.18 -10.54 -33.36
C ALA A 16 24.01 -10.28 -34.63
N ARG A 17 25.23 -9.75 -34.49
CA ARG A 17 26.18 -9.60 -35.61
C ARG A 17 27.00 -10.86 -35.83
N ASP A 18 27.35 -11.56 -34.75
CA ASP A 18 28.24 -12.72 -34.79
C ASP A 18 27.51 -14.03 -35.12
N ARG A 19 26.18 -14.08 -34.99
CA ARG A 19 25.37 -15.29 -35.20
C ARG A 19 24.06 -14.98 -35.92
N ASP A 20 23.63 -15.91 -36.76
CA ASP A 20 22.29 -15.90 -37.31
C ASP A 20 21.31 -16.34 -36.22
N LEU A 21 20.54 -15.39 -35.69
CA LEU A 21 19.65 -15.59 -34.55
C LEU A 21 18.28 -16.07 -35.02
N ALA A 22 17.78 -17.13 -34.39
CA ALA A 22 16.44 -17.61 -34.64
C ALA A 22 15.39 -16.63 -34.10
N ASP A 23 14.15 -16.71 -34.58
CA ASP A 23 13.04 -15.90 -34.06
C ASP A 23 12.84 -16.10 -32.55
N ILE A 24 13.06 -17.33 -32.08
CA ILE A 24 13.05 -17.68 -30.65
C ILE A 24 14.07 -16.86 -29.86
N ASP A 25 15.27 -16.63 -30.41
CA ASP A 25 16.32 -15.85 -29.77
C ASP A 25 15.93 -14.38 -29.65
N ARG A 26 15.27 -13.85 -30.68
CA ARG A 26 14.74 -12.48 -30.71
C ARG A 26 13.66 -12.26 -29.65
N GLU A 27 12.76 -13.22 -29.49
CA GLU A 27 11.71 -13.14 -28.47
C GLU A 27 12.28 -13.26 -27.05
N ILE A 28 13.30 -14.10 -26.84
CA ILE A 28 14.00 -14.19 -25.54
C ILE A 28 14.69 -12.86 -25.19
N MET A 29 15.38 -12.21 -26.13
CA MET A 29 16.03 -10.91 -25.89
C MET A 29 15.00 -9.83 -25.54
N ARG A 30 13.91 -9.72 -26.31
CA ARG A 30 12.83 -8.75 -26.04
C ARG A 30 12.19 -8.97 -24.68
N ALA A 31 11.89 -10.21 -24.31
CA ALA A 31 11.34 -10.53 -23.01
C ALA A 31 12.30 -10.14 -21.88
N PHE A 32 13.59 -10.41 -22.03
CA PHE A 32 14.60 -10.05 -21.06
C PHE A 32 14.77 -8.53 -20.91
N GLU A 33 14.78 -7.78 -22.01
CA GLU A 33 14.82 -6.30 -21.99
C GLU A 33 13.58 -5.70 -21.31
N ARG A 34 12.38 -6.19 -21.63
CA ARG A 34 11.14 -5.75 -20.95
C ARG A 34 11.19 -5.99 -19.45
N LEU A 35 11.69 -7.14 -19.02
CA LEU A 35 11.84 -7.46 -17.60
C LEU A 35 12.91 -6.59 -16.91
N LEU A 36 14.00 -6.25 -17.61
CA LEU A 36 15.01 -5.30 -17.10
C LEU A 36 14.43 -3.90 -16.92
N ASP A 37 13.57 -3.46 -17.83
CA ASP A 37 12.88 -2.16 -17.77
C ASP A 37 11.70 -2.15 -16.77
N GLY A 38 11.43 -3.27 -16.08
CA GLY A 38 10.35 -3.38 -15.11
C GLY A 38 8.95 -3.38 -15.73
N ARG A 39 8.83 -3.81 -16.99
CA ARG A 39 7.57 -3.89 -17.75
C ARG A 39 7.16 -5.35 -18.05
N PRO A 40 6.90 -6.20 -17.02
CA PRO A 40 6.36 -7.53 -17.26
C PRO A 40 4.94 -7.47 -17.82
N GLU A 41 4.60 -8.40 -18.71
CA GLU A 41 3.23 -8.51 -19.25
C GLU A 41 2.45 -9.65 -18.59
N ILE A 42 3.13 -10.73 -18.20
CA ILE A 42 2.48 -11.98 -17.79
C ILE A 42 2.92 -12.40 -16.37
N THR A 43 4.11 -11.99 -15.93
CA THR A 43 4.77 -12.48 -14.71
C THR A 43 4.95 -11.41 -13.62
N ASP A 44 5.51 -11.82 -12.47
CA ASP A 44 5.80 -10.95 -11.32
C ASP A 44 6.96 -9.96 -11.54
N GLY A 45 7.52 -9.88 -12.75
CA GLY A 45 8.63 -8.98 -13.09
C GLY A 45 10.00 -9.44 -12.59
N SER A 46 10.10 -10.57 -11.90
CA SER A 46 11.40 -11.04 -11.43
C SER A 46 12.25 -11.62 -12.58
N LEU A 47 13.54 -11.25 -12.63
CA LEU A 47 14.52 -11.73 -13.62
C LEU A 47 14.95 -13.18 -13.35
N LYS A 48 13.99 -14.11 -13.45
CA LYS A 48 14.20 -15.57 -13.34
C LYS A 48 14.06 -16.19 -14.72
N VAL A 49 14.80 -17.27 -14.96
CA VAL A 49 14.72 -18.04 -16.23
C VAL A 49 13.28 -18.47 -16.55
N VAL A 50 12.50 -18.87 -15.55
CA VAL A 50 11.10 -19.27 -15.72
C VAL A 50 10.26 -18.12 -16.26
N ASN A 51 10.48 -16.91 -15.76
CA ASN A 51 9.73 -15.73 -16.17
C ASN A 51 10.16 -15.25 -17.54
N ILE A 52 11.46 -15.23 -17.83
CA ILE A 52 11.98 -14.88 -19.17
C ILE A 52 11.39 -15.82 -20.23
N ALA A 53 11.37 -17.13 -19.96
CA ALA A 53 10.78 -18.10 -20.87
C ALA A 53 9.27 -17.90 -21.06
N ALA A 54 8.53 -17.63 -19.97
CA ALA A 54 7.10 -17.37 -20.03
C ALA A 54 6.77 -16.09 -20.81
N GLU A 55 7.50 -14.99 -20.55
CA GLU A 55 7.33 -13.69 -21.23
C GLU A 55 7.74 -13.75 -22.71
N ALA A 56 8.69 -14.63 -23.08
CA ALA A 56 9.08 -14.89 -24.47
C ALA A 56 8.17 -15.90 -25.18
N GLY A 57 7.20 -16.50 -24.49
CA GLY A 57 6.32 -17.53 -25.07
C GLY A 57 7.03 -18.84 -25.43
N VAL A 58 8.15 -19.16 -24.78
CA VAL A 58 8.97 -20.34 -25.10
C VAL A 58 9.07 -21.31 -23.94
N SER A 59 9.33 -22.59 -24.25
CA SER A 59 9.62 -23.57 -23.20
C SER A 59 10.98 -23.29 -22.56
N ARG A 60 11.16 -23.71 -21.29
CA ARG A 60 12.47 -23.63 -20.62
C ARG A 60 13.56 -24.40 -21.38
N ALA A 61 13.20 -25.52 -21.99
CA ALA A 61 14.14 -26.31 -22.79
C ALA A 61 14.60 -25.54 -24.04
N SER A 62 13.69 -24.81 -24.69
CA SER A 62 14.01 -23.94 -25.82
C SER A 62 14.91 -22.78 -25.40
N TYR A 63 14.63 -22.17 -24.24
CA TYR A 63 15.48 -21.13 -23.65
C TYR A 63 16.91 -21.63 -23.45
N TYR A 64 17.13 -22.77 -22.79
CA TYR A 64 18.49 -23.27 -22.53
C TYR A 64 19.27 -23.69 -23.79
N ARG A 65 18.58 -23.96 -24.91
CA ARG A 65 19.23 -24.24 -26.20
C ARG A 65 19.59 -22.98 -26.97
N SER A 66 19.02 -21.83 -26.60
CA SER A 66 19.29 -20.56 -27.24
C SER A 66 20.71 -20.06 -26.92
N PRO A 67 21.45 -19.55 -27.93
CA PRO A 67 22.72 -18.87 -27.68
C PRO A 67 22.57 -17.63 -26.78
N VAL A 68 21.39 -17.02 -26.72
CA VAL A 68 21.08 -15.85 -25.89
C VAL A 68 21.13 -16.18 -24.39
N ALA A 69 20.82 -17.42 -24.00
CA ALA A 69 20.82 -17.81 -22.60
C ALA A 69 22.21 -17.69 -21.94
N ALA A 70 23.28 -17.90 -22.71
CA ALA A 70 24.65 -17.71 -22.23
C ALA A 70 24.96 -16.23 -22.00
N ALA A 71 24.58 -15.36 -22.93
CA ALA A 71 24.73 -13.90 -22.80
C ALA A 71 23.93 -13.34 -21.61
N ILE A 72 22.68 -13.79 -21.43
CA ILE A 72 21.86 -13.40 -20.26
C ILE A 72 22.54 -13.81 -18.96
N LYS A 73 23.13 -15.02 -18.90
CA LYS A 73 23.83 -15.50 -17.70
C LYS A 73 25.05 -14.64 -17.37
N GLU A 74 25.79 -14.21 -18.38
CA GLU A 74 26.95 -13.32 -18.23
C GLU A 74 26.54 -11.94 -17.71
N ILE A 75 25.53 -11.33 -18.32
CA ILE A 75 24.96 -10.05 -17.90
C ILE A 75 24.48 -10.13 -16.44
N LEU A 76 23.73 -11.18 -16.08
CA LEU A 76 23.22 -11.36 -14.72
C LEU A 76 24.29 -11.69 -13.69
N GLY A 77 25.45 -12.20 -14.13
CA GLY A 77 26.60 -12.56 -13.31
C GLY A 77 27.63 -11.44 -13.15
N ALA A 78 27.52 -10.35 -13.92
CA ALA A 78 28.43 -9.21 -13.83
C ALA A 78 28.34 -8.56 -12.42
N PRO A 79 29.48 -8.34 -11.72
CA PRO A 79 29.50 -7.95 -10.32
C PRO A 79 29.00 -6.52 -10.05
N ASP A 80 29.02 -5.64 -11.05
CA ASP A 80 28.62 -4.22 -10.90
C ASP A 80 27.10 -4.00 -10.77
N LEU A 81 26.29 -5.03 -11.04
CA LEU A 81 24.86 -4.85 -11.30
C LEU A 81 23.93 -4.97 -10.08
N LYS A 82 24.38 -5.46 -8.91
CA LYS A 82 23.40 -6.04 -7.95
C LYS A 82 23.60 -5.86 -6.45
N ARG A 83 24.72 -5.36 -5.92
CA ARG A 83 24.92 -5.39 -4.45
C ARG A 83 24.50 -4.13 -3.70
N ALA A 84 24.93 -2.94 -4.13
CA ALA A 84 24.63 -1.72 -3.39
C ALA A 84 23.13 -1.34 -3.46
N GLU A 85 22.59 -1.22 -4.68
CA GLU A 85 21.21 -0.76 -4.87
C GLU A 85 20.15 -1.72 -4.28
N VAL A 86 20.40 -3.03 -4.30
CA VAL A 86 19.45 -4.02 -3.76
C VAL A 86 19.43 -3.99 -2.22
N ASP A 87 20.58 -3.78 -1.58
CA ASP A 87 20.65 -3.71 -0.13
C ASP A 87 20.08 -2.38 0.39
N ASP A 88 20.30 -1.28 -0.33
CA ASP A 88 19.66 0.02 -0.06
C ASP A 88 18.13 -0.08 -0.25
N LEU A 89 17.65 -0.71 -1.33
CA LEU A 89 16.22 -0.95 -1.54
C LEU A 89 15.61 -1.83 -0.46
N LYS A 90 16.31 -2.85 0.03
CA LYS A 90 15.84 -3.67 1.16
C LYS A 90 15.81 -2.86 2.46
N ALA A 91 16.79 -2.00 2.70
CA ALA A 91 16.80 -1.11 3.85
C ALA A 91 15.60 -0.15 3.77
N GLU A 92 15.31 0.39 2.59
CA GLU A 92 14.16 1.26 2.37
C GLU A 92 12.83 0.54 2.58
N VAL A 93 12.66 -0.68 2.04
CA VAL A 93 11.47 -1.50 2.26
C VAL A 93 11.27 -1.83 3.73
N THR A 94 12.35 -2.10 4.47
CA THR A 94 12.23 -2.37 5.92
C THR A 94 11.88 -1.12 6.70
N ARG A 95 12.42 0.05 6.34
CA ARG A 95 12.04 1.36 6.89
C ARG A 95 10.56 1.67 6.66
N LEU A 96 10.10 1.61 5.40
CA LEU A 96 8.70 1.88 5.03
C LEU A 96 7.73 0.92 5.71
N ARG A 97 8.10 -0.35 5.88
CA ARG A 97 7.28 -1.32 6.63
C ARG A 97 7.18 -0.98 8.11
N LYS A 98 8.23 -0.41 8.70
CA LYS A 98 8.21 0.04 10.10
C LYS A 98 7.31 1.26 10.25
N GLU A 99 7.48 2.27 9.40
CA GLU A 99 6.64 3.48 9.39
C GLU A 99 5.15 3.12 9.20
N MET A 100 4.83 2.21 8.27
CA MET A 100 3.45 1.76 8.07
C MET A 100 2.86 1.08 9.32
N ARG A 101 3.68 0.35 10.10
CA ARG A 101 3.22 -0.27 11.35
C ARG A 101 2.98 0.77 12.44
N GLU A 102 3.86 1.76 12.54
CA GLU A 102 3.72 2.88 13.49
C GLU A 102 2.47 3.69 13.18
N LEU A 103 2.28 4.10 11.92
CA LEU A 103 1.10 4.84 11.50
C LEU A 103 -0.21 4.07 11.72
N ARG A 104 -0.21 2.75 11.49
CA ARG A 104 -1.38 1.90 11.79
C ARG A 104 -1.68 1.84 13.28
N ARG A 105 -0.66 1.82 14.13
CA ARG A 105 -0.82 1.82 15.57
C ARG A 105 -1.37 3.15 16.05
N GLU A 106 -0.78 4.26 15.64
CA GLU A 106 -1.27 5.61 15.95
C GLU A 106 -2.72 5.78 15.53
N LYS A 107 -3.07 5.32 14.32
CA LYS A 107 -4.45 5.40 13.84
C LYS A 107 -5.42 4.55 14.67
N ALA A 108 -4.98 3.37 15.12
CA ALA A 108 -5.80 2.51 15.96
C ALA A 108 -6.02 3.12 17.36
N GLU A 109 -5.00 3.78 17.91
CA GLU A 109 -5.07 4.51 19.18
C GLU A 109 -6.06 5.70 19.05
N GLU A 110 -5.92 6.53 18.01
CA GLU A 110 -6.83 7.65 17.74
C GLU A 110 -8.30 7.19 17.56
N VAL A 111 -8.52 6.12 16.80
CA VAL A 111 -9.88 5.57 16.60
C VAL A 111 -10.48 5.07 17.91
N ARG A 112 -9.65 4.52 18.81
CA ARG A 112 -10.10 4.07 20.13
C ARG A 112 -10.52 5.27 20.98
N GLU A 113 -9.68 6.30 21.06
CA GLU A 113 -9.98 7.52 21.82
C GLU A 113 -11.26 8.20 21.32
N LEU A 114 -11.45 8.30 20.00
CA LEU A 114 -12.67 8.83 19.40
C LEU A 114 -13.92 8.02 19.80
N LYS A 115 -13.83 6.68 19.81
CA LYS A 115 -14.95 5.82 20.24
C LYS A 115 -15.27 5.98 21.72
N ASP A 116 -14.25 6.10 22.56
CA ASP A 116 -14.42 6.31 24.00
C ASP A 116 -15.06 7.68 24.29
N MET A 117 -14.65 8.73 23.55
CA MET A 117 -15.28 10.06 23.62
C MET A 117 -16.73 10.04 23.16
N VAL A 118 -17.05 9.37 22.04
CA VAL A 118 -18.44 9.24 21.55
C VAL A 118 -19.31 8.54 22.59
N THR A 119 -18.81 7.49 23.22
CA THR A 119 -19.52 6.77 24.28
C THR A 119 -19.76 7.67 25.49
N THR A 120 -18.75 8.44 25.89
CA THR A 120 -18.85 9.40 26.99
C THR A 120 -19.90 10.48 26.70
N TYR A 121 -19.87 11.06 25.50
CA TYR A 121 -20.86 12.07 25.10
C TYR A 121 -22.27 11.49 25.00
N ALA A 122 -22.43 10.28 24.48
CA ALA A 122 -23.73 9.61 24.46
C ALA A 122 -24.31 9.46 25.88
N ASN A 123 -23.48 9.02 26.83
CA ASN A 123 -23.90 8.89 28.23
C ASN A 123 -24.26 10.25 28.85
N GLN A 124 -23.47 11.29 28.59
CA GLN A 124 -23.76 12.66 29.08
C GLN A 124 -25.08 13.19 28.50
N ILE A 125 -25.33 12.98 27.21
CA ILE A 125 -26.59 13.36 26.56
C ILE A 125 -27.77 12.65 27.21
N GLN A 126 -27.65 11.35 27.51
CA GLN A 126 -28.72 10.60 28.18
C GLN A 126 -29.02 11.17 29.58
N VAL A 127 -27.98 11.42 30.39
CA VAL A 127 -28.14 12.00 31.74
C VAL A 127 -28.80 13.38 31.67
N LEU A 128 -28.34 14.24 30.75
CA LEU A 128 -28.92 15.58 30.58
C LEU A 128 -30.37 15.52 30.09
N THR A 129 -30.70 14.57 29.22
CA THR A 129 -32.06 14.38 28.72
C THR A 129 -33.00 13.99 29.86
N LEU A 130 -32.60 13.03 30.71
CA LEU A 130 -33.38 12.63 31.88
C LEU A 130 -33.58 13.81 32.83
N ARG A 131 -32.52 14.57 33.10
CA ARG A 131 -32.60 15.72 34.00
C ARG A 131 -33.52 16.83 33.45
N ASN A 132 -33.51 17.06 32.14
CA ASN A 132 -34.43 18.02 31.52
C ASN A 132 -35.89 17.58 31.69
N VAL A 133 -36.19 16.30 31.48
CA VAL A 133 -37.55 15.76 31.67
C VAL A 133 -38.02 15.95 33.12
N GLU A 134 -37.15 15.68 34.11
CA GLU A 134 -37.47 15.94 35.53
C GLU A 134 -37.77 17.42 35.79
N LEU A 135 -36.92 18.32 35.29
CA LEU A 135 -37.09 19.77 35.49
C LEU A 135 -38.35 20.30 34.80
N GLU A 136 -38.71 19.77 33.64
CA GLU A 136 -39.95 20.12 32.94
C GLU A 136 -41.18 19.69 33.74
N ALA A 137 -41.17 18.47 34.30
CA ALA A 137 -42.25 17.98 35.16
C ALA A 137 -42.40 18.81 36.45
N ASP A 138 -41.28 19.13 37.11
CA ASP A 138 -41.26 20.00 38.29
C ASP A 138 -41.81 21.40 37.98
N ALA A 139 -41.41 21.97 36.84
CA ALA A 139 -41.88 23.28 36.40
C ALA A 139 -43.39 23.27 36.11
N GLU A 140 -43.91 22.20 35.49
CA GLU A 140 -45.34 22.04 35.24
C GLU A 140 -46.13 21.89 36.54
N ALA A 141 -45.65 21.08 37.48
CA ALA A 141 -46.26 20.91 38.80
C ALA A 141 -46.32 22.24 39.58
N LEU A 142 -45.23 23.01 39.57
CA LEU A 142 -45.19 24.34 40.21
C LEU A 142 -46.16 25.32 39.54
N ARG A 143 -46.23 25.34 38.21
CA ARG A 143 -47.19 26.19 37.47
C ARG A 143 -48.64 25.83 37.81
N ALA A 144 -48.96 24.54 37.87
CA ALA A 144 -50.27 24.07 38.27
C ALA A 144 -50.62 24.46 39.72
N HIS A 145 -49.66 24.37 40.64
CA HIS A 145 -49.84 24.77 42.04
C HIS A 145 -50.11 26.29 42.18
N ILE A 146 -49.38 27.12 41.45
CA ILE A 146 -49.59 28.58 41.41
C ILE A 146 -50.99 28.90 40.85
N ALA A 147 -51.39 28.25 39.75
CA ALA A 147 -52.69 28.47 39.14
C ALA A 147 -53.87 28.00 40.02
N GLY A 148 -53.69 26.93 40.79
CA GLY A 148 -54.69 26.38 41.70
C GLY A 148 -54.76 27.07 43.07
N THR A 149 -53.81 27.94 43.41
CA THR A 149 -53.83 28.67 44.68
C THR A 149 -54.61 29.98 44.51
N PRO A 150 -55.83 30.12 45.09
CA PRO A 150 -56.54 31.39 45.04
C PRO A 150 -55.70 32.45 45.77
N GLY A 151 -55.49 33.59 45.10
CA GLY A 151 -54.53 34.63 45.50
C GLY A 151 -54.71 35.07 46.95
N ASN A 152 -53.90 34.51 47.84
CA ASN A 152 -53.79 34.94 49.23
C ASN A 152 -52.81 36.13 49.32
N VAL A 153 -53.05 37.15 48.48
CA VAL A 153 -52.30 38.41 48.52
C VAL A 153 -52.90 39.25 49.63
N ARG A 154 -52.31 39.18 50.82
CA ARG A 154 -52.69 40.04 51.95
C ARG A 154 -51.97 41.39 51.76
N PRO A 155 -52.68 42.50 51.47
CA PRO A 155 -52.03 43.80 51.36
C PRO A 155 -51.48 44.18 52.74
N MET A 156 -50.17 44.45 52.82
CA MET A 156 -49.57 45.05 54.01
C MET A 156 -50.13 46.46 54.18
N ARG A 157 -50.81 46.69 55.31
CA ARG A 157 -51.16 48.02 55.83
C ARG A 157 -50.16 48.40 56.90
#